data_AF-A0A6I5X2J8-F1
#
_entry.id   AF-A0A6I5X2J8-F1
#
_cell.length_a   1.000
_cell.length_b   1.000
_cell.length_c   1.000
_cell.angle_alpha   90.00
_cell.angle_beta   90.00
_cell.angle_gamma   90.00
#
_symmetry.space_group_name_H-M   'P 1'
#
loop_
_entity.id
_entity.type
_entity.pdbx_description
1 polymer ?
#
loop_
_entity_poly.entity_id
_entity_poly.type
_entity_poly.pdbx_seq_one_letter_code
_entity_poly.pdbx_strand_id
1 'polypeptide(L)'
;MLLAIAVALLIAQGVSAALIYRAQAERREAALVSAAAFRLTGGEGRDRPGPIARGERMGLRVGASSPQFAGEARDTRAEIALADILTREGVAFDRVVVLDRPLARDAYARDWLARNHDRVVRRMHEPPSELVVAALRRTDGQWLSARVVVPPGERRLLRSLLLQALFTYAVLIGAVALVLRRITRPLAALTRRMERFAGTRDGSEPLAVEGPDDVRRLIAAHNALETRIATLLDEKDVMLGAIGHDLKTPLAALRVRIENVEDDAERGKMAATIEDINRSLDDILSLARVGRPSDPLEPTELGALAAAVVEEYEDQGKPVTIAEGPRIVLHARATWLRRGLRNLIDNALRYGQRARVSLVREGGMAVIRIEDDGPGIPADEIVRMLEPFTRLEGSRNSATGGAGLGLTLARAVAEQHGGALRLANRRDGTGLIASVSLPLV
;
A
#
# COMPACT_ATOMS: atom_id res chain seq x y z
N MET A 1 -18.90 -10.87 2.17
CA MET A 1 -19.83 -11.20 3.28
C MET A 1 -20.06 -10.01 4.22
N LEU A 2 -19.02 -9.43 4.82
CA LEU A 2 -19.15 -8.31 5.78
C LEU A 2 -19.89 -7.08 5.22
N LEU A 3 -19.61 -6.69 3.97
CA LEU A 3 -20.31 -5.58 3.31
C LEU A 3 -21.82 -5.85 3.14
N ALA A 4 -22.20 -7.09 2.82
CA ALA A 4 -23.60 -7.46 2.66
C ALA A 4 -24.35 -7.43 4.00
N ILE A 5 -23.71 -7.89 5.08
CA ILE A 5 -24.25 -7.81 6.45
C ILE A 5 -24.44 -6.34 6.86
N ALA A 6 -23.48 -5.48 6.53
CA ALA A 6 -23.54 -4.05 6.80
C ALA A 6 -24.72 -3.36 6.12
N VAL A 7 -24.90 -3.63 4.83
CA VAL A 7 -26.00 -3.07 4.03
C VAL A 7 -27.35 -3.59 4.54
N ALA A 8 -27.45 -4.89 4.85
CA ALA A 8 -28.66 -5.47 5.41
C ALA A 8 -29.04 -4.85 6.77
N LEU A 9 -28.05 -4.63 7.66
CA LEU A 9 -28.26 -3.95 8.94
C LEU A 9 -28.74 -2.50 8.75
N LEU A 10 -28.17 -1.76 7.79
CA LEU A 10 -28.55 -0.39 7.51
C LEU A 10 -30.00 -0.30 6.99
N ILE A 11 -30.38 -1.19 6.08
CA ILE A 11 -31.75 -1.28 5.58
C ILE A 11 -32.71 -1.63 6.72
N ALA A 12 -32.38 -2.62 7.55
CA ALA A 12 -33.20 -3.03 8.69
C ALA A 12 -33.38 -1.90 9.72
N GLN A 13 -32.30 -1.16 10.03
CA GLN A 13 -32.34 -0.01 10.94
C GLN A 13 -33.19 1.14 10.36
N GLY A 14 -33.04 1.44 9.06
CA GLY A 14 -33.84 2.45 8.38
C GLY A 14 -35.33 2.11 8.35
N VAL A 15 -35.67 0.86 8.02
CA VAL A 15 -37.07 0.39 8.00
C VAL A 15 -37.66 0.41 9.41
N SER A 16 -36.93 -0.08 10.42
CA SER A 16 -37.39 -0.06 11.82
C SER A 16 -37.64 1.36 12.32
N ALA A 17 -36.71 2.29 12.05
CA ALA A 17 -36.86 3.70 12.41
C ALA A 17 -38.08 4.34 11.73
N ALA A 18 -38.31 4.06 10.44
CA ALA A 18 -39.46 4.56 9.69
C ALA A 18 -40.80 4.00 10.20
N LEU A 19 -40.85 2.71 10.51
CA LEU A 19 -42.04 2.07 11.08
C LEU A 19 -42.39 2.61 12.46
N ILE A 20 -41.39 2.76 13.34
CA ILE A 20 -41.57 3.33 14.67
C ILE A 20 -42.07 4.78 14.56
N TYR A 21 -41.47 5.58 13.67
CA TYR A 21 -41.88 6.95 13.45
C TYR A 21 -43.34 7.06 12.98
N ARG A 22 -43.75 6.25 11.98
CA ARG A 22 -45.14 6.22 11.48
C ARG A 22 -46.13 5.77 12.55
N ALA A 23 -45.84 4.66 13.24
CA ALA A 23 -46.72 4.12 14.27
C ALA A 23 -46.91 5.10 15.44
N GLN A 24 -45.86 5.86 15.80
CA GLN A 24 -45.96 6.90 16.82
C GLN A 24 -46.76 8.12 16.34
N ALA A 25 -46.57 8.55 15.09
CA ALA A 25 -47.32 9.67 14.53
C ALA A 25 -48.83 9.39 14.54
N GLU A 26 -49.24 8.20 14.07
CA GLU A 26 -50.65 7.78 14.06
C GLU A 26 -51.23 7.67 15.48
N ARG A 27 -50.48 7.10 16.44
CA ARG A 27 -50.92 7.01 17.84
C ARG A 27 -51.08 8.39 18.49
N ARG A 28 -50.20 9.35 18.17
CA ARG A 28 -50.28 10.72 18.70
C ARG A 28 -51.52 11.43 18.18
N GLU A 29 -51.80 11.34 16.89
CA GLU A 29 -52.99 11.95 16.27
C GLU A 29 -54.28 11.40 16.90
N ALA A 30 -54.42 10.07 16.98
CA ALA A 30 -55.58 9.42 17.59
C ALA A 30 -55.76 9.79 19.09
N ALA A 31 -54.66 9.87 19.84
CA ALA A 31 -54.70 10.25 21.26
C ALA A 31 -55.12 11.72 21.46
N LEU A 32 -54.68 12.63 20.59
CA LEU A 32 -55.05 14.05 20.64
C LEU A 32 -56.54 14.25 20.35
N VAL A 33 -57.06 13.58 19.32
CA VAL A 33 -58.49 13.65 18.95
C VAL A 33 -59.37 13.05 20.06
N SER A 34 -58.99 11.91 20.62
CA SER A 34 -59.71 11.29 21.74
C SER A 34 -59.69 12.17 23.00
N ALA A 35 -58.55 12.78 23.33
CA ALA A 35 -58.43 13.72 24.45
C ALA A 35 -59.27 14.98 24.24
N ALA A 36 -59.39 15.46 22.99
CA ALA A 36 -60.27 16.56 22.63
C ALA A 36 -61.76 16.18 22.78
N ALA A 37 -62.15 15.01 22.27
CA ALA A 37 -63.51 14.48 22.39
C ALA A 37 -63.94 14.35 23.85
N PHE A 38 -63.12 13.71 24.68
CA PHE A 38 -63.39 13.55 26.12
C PHE A 38 -63.56 14.88 26.85
N ARG A 39 -62.82 15.91 26.45
CA ARG A 39 -62.97 17.26 27.03
C ARG A 39 -64.28 17.91 26.59
N LEU A 40 -64.66 17.74 25.33
CA LEU A 40 -65.90 18.31 24.78
C LEU A 40 -67.15 17.62 25.35
N THR A 41 -67.11 16.30 25.58
CA THR A 41 -68.22 15.52 26.16
C THR A 41 -68.33 15.69 27.68
N GLY A 42 -67.20 15.77 28.39
CA GLY A 42 -67.15 15.89 29.86
C GLY A 42 -67.61 17.25 30.42
N GLY A 43 -67.87 18.23 29.56
CA GLY A 43 -68.41 19.56 29.95
C GLY A 43 -69.91 19.57 30.25
N GLU A 44 -70.65 18.58 29.76
CA GLU A 44 -72.10 18.46 29.97
C GLU A 44 -72.41 17.30 30.92
N GLY A 45 -72.42 17.58 32.23
CA GLY A 45 -73.30 16.85 33.16
C GLY A 45 -72.85 15.51 33.76
N ARG A 46 -71.54 15.21 33.90
CA ARG A 46 -71.09 14.09 34.76
C ARG A 46 -69.86 14.44 35.61
N ASP A 47 -70.10 14.89 36.83
CA ASP A 47 -69.12 14.98 37.92
C ASP A 47 -68.83 13.54 38.42
N ARG A 48 -67.99 12.79 37.69
CA ARG A 48 -67.35 11.57 38.19
C ARG A 48 -65.85 11.83 38.30
N PRO A 49 -65.24 11.80 39.51
CA PRO A 49 -63.83 12.09 39.67
C PRO A 49 -62.98 10.91 39.19
N GLY A 50 -62.31 11.09 38.05
CA GLY A 50 -61.04 10.39 37.76
C GLY A 50 -59.88 11.13 38.44
N PRO A 51 -58.69 10.51 38.59
CA PRO A 51 -57.59 10.97 39.46
C PRO A 51 -56.83 12.21 38.95
N ILE A 52 -57.47 13.10 38.20
CA ILE A 52 -56.89 14.32 37.64
C ILE A 52 -57.50 15.51 38.36
N ALA A 53 -56.71 16.14 39.24
CA ALA A 53 -57.13 17.23 40.11
C ALA A 53 -57.62 18.47 39.33
N ARG A 54 -58.63 19.16 39.88
CA ARG A 54 -59.38 20.32 39.31
C ARG A 54 -58.53 21.52 38.84
N GLY A 55 -57.21 21.52 38.99
CA GLY A 55 -56.29 22.60 38.54
C GLY A 55 -55.43 22.27 37.31
N GLU A 56 -55.52 21.08 36.73
CA GLU A 56 -54.58 20.60 35.69
C GLU A 56 -55.09 20.72 34.24
N ARG A 57 -56.32 21.20 34.02
CA ARG A 57 -56.94 21.21 32.70
C ARG A 57 -57.07 22.63 32.17
N MET A 58 -56.62 22.84 30.93
CA MET A 58 -57.01 24.02 30.16
C MET A 58 -58.53 23.94 29.95
N GLY A 59 -59.25 24.92 30.48
CA GLY A 59 -60.72 24.89 30.59
C GLY A 59 -61.42 24.97 29.23
N LEU A 60 -62.63 24.42 29.17
CA LEU A 60 -63.54 24.60 28.04
C LEU A 60 -63.91 26.08 27.90
N ARG A 61 -63.95 26.58 26.67
CA ARG A 61 -64.47 27.93 26.40
C ARG A 61 -65.72 27.86 25.54
N VAL A 62 -66.77 28.50 26.03
CA VAL A 62 -68.00 28.75 25.29
C VAL A 62 -67.92 30.16 24.70
N GLY A 63 -68.24 30.31 23.42
CA GLY A 63 -68.23 31.60 22.73
C GLY A 63 -69.26 31.65 21.61
N ALA A 64 -69.69 32.85 21.23
CA ALA A 64 -70.66 33.05 20.15
C ALA A 64 -70.01 33.01 18.75
N SER A 65 -68.70 33.23 18.66
CA SER A 65 -67.93 33.27 17.41
C SER A 65 -67.07 32.03 17.21
N SER A 66 -66.80 31.70 15.94
CA SER A 66 -65.93 30.58 15.58
C SER A 66 -64.54 30.79 16.21
N PRO A 67 -63.95 29.75 16.82
CA PRO A 67 -62.63 29.85 17.43
C PRO A 67 -61.47 29.85 16.41
N GLN A 68 -61.75 29.77 15.12
CA GLN A 68 -60.76 29.81 14.03
C GLN A 68 -60.26 31.24 13.79
N PHE A 69 -58.94 31.43 13.75
CA PHE A 69 -58.33 32.69 13.32
C PHE A 69 -58.14 32.73 11.79
N ALA A 70 -58.08 33.93 11.23
CA ALA A 70 -57.87 34.12 9.80
C ALA A 70 -56.53 33.49 9.35
N GLY A 71 -56.58 32.59 8.37
CA GLY A 71 -55.39 31.89 7.85
C GLY A 71 -55.00 30.59 8.58
N GLU A 72 -55.80 30.11 9.53
CA GLU A 72 -55.57 28.80 10.15
C GLU A 72 -56.08 27.65 9.29
N ALA A 73 -55.21 26.68 9.05
CA ALA A 73 -55.55 25.45 8.34
C ALA A 73 -56.38 24.52 9.24
N ARG A 74 -57.43 23.93 8.66
CA ARG A 74 -58.27 22.92 9.31
C ARG A 74 -57.72 21.54 9.05
N ASP A 75 -57.69 20.71 10.08
CA ASP A 75 -57.38 19.30 9.92
C ASP A 75 -58.68 18.51 9.66
N THR A 76 -58.98 18.30 8.38
CA THR A 76 -60.18 17.59 7.95
C THR A 76 -60.22 16.13 8.41
N ARG A 77 -59.06 15.48 8.59
CA ARG A 77 -59.04 14.08 9.06
C ARG A 77 -59.38 14.00 10.54
N ALA A 78 -58.79 14.88 11.34
CA ALA A 78 -59.09 14.99 12.76
C ALA A 78 -60.54 15.44 13.01
N GLU A 79 -61.10 16.32 12.15
CA GLU A 79 -62.52 16.71 12.18
C GLU A 79 -63.46 15.51 12.01
N ILE A 80 -63.20 14.66 11.00
CA ILE A 80 -64.01 13.45 10.74
C ILE A 80 -63.91 12.48 11.93
N ALA A 81 -62.71 12.23 12.43
CA ALA A 81 -62.49 11.33 13.56
C ALA A 81 -63.16 11.85 14.85
N LEU A 82 -63.10 13.16 15.10
CA LEU A 82 -63.76 13.78 16.24
C LEU A 82 -65.29 13.72 16.13
N ALA A 83 -65.82 14.02 14.94
CA ALA A 83 -67.25 13.94 14.67
C ALA A 83 -67.79 12.52 14.92
N ASP A 84 -67.09 11.48 14.44
CA ASP A 84 -67.47 10.08 14.65
C ASP A 84 -67.49 9.71 16.15
N ILE A 85 -66.50 10.14 16.93
CA ILE A 85 -66.48 9.91 18.37
C ILE A 85 -67.65 10.62 19.06
N LEU A 86 -67.91 11.89 18.72
CA LEU A 86 -69.00 12.67 19.31
C LEU A 86 -70.38 12.07 18.97
N THR A 87 -70.58 11.59 17.75
CA THR A 87 -71.81 10.91 17.34
C THR A 87 -72.01 9.59 18.09
N ARG A 88 -70.95 8.80 18.29
CA ARG A 88 -71.00 7.56 19.09
C ARG A 88 -71.33 7.80 20.56
N GLU A 89 -70.88 8.92 21.11
CA GLU A 89 -71.19 9.36 22.48
C GLU A 89 -72.56 10.05 22.60
N GLY A 90 -73.31 10.17 21.50
CA GLY A 90 -74.66 10.74 21.49
C GLY A 90 -74.71 12.27 21.62
N VAL A 91 -73.62 12.98 21.32
CA VAL A 91 -73.58 14.44 21.38
C VAL A 91 -74.08 15.04 20.06
N ALA A 92 -75.08 15.91 20.14
CA ALA A 92 -75.61 16.63 18.98
C ALA A 92 -74.77 17.88 18.66
N PHE A 93 -74.31 18.00 17.42
CA PHE A 93 -73.53 19.14 16.94
C PHE A 93 -73.92 19.51 15.50
N ASP A 94 -73.84 20.80 15.17
CA ASP A 94 -74.05 21.34 13.81
C ASP A 94 -72.74 21.28 13.00
N ARG A 95 -71.61 21.59 13.65
CA ARG A 95 -70.30 21.62 13.00
C ARG A 95 -69.18 21.29 13.97
N VAL A 96 -68.18 20.56 13.50
CA VAL A 96 -66.92 20.31 14.22
C VAL A 96 -65.78 20.94 13.43
N VAL A 97 -64.83 21.54 14.14
CA VAL A 97 -63.61 22.12 13.58
C VAL A 97 -62.43 21.72 14.44
N VAL A 98 -61.35 21.24 13.81
CA VAL A 98 -60.09 20.91 14.48
C VAL A 98 -58.97 21.70 13.82
N LEU A 99 -58.17 22.40 14.63
CA LEU A 99 -57.15 23.34 14.19
C LEU A 99 -55.84 23.07 14.92
N ASP A 100 -54.74 23.09 14.18
CA ASP A 100 -53.40 23.17 14.76
C ASP A 100 -53.02 24.64 14.96
N ARG A 101 -52.66 24.98 16.21
CA ARG A 101 -52.31 26.34 16.60
C ARG A 101 -50.97 26.32 17.35
N PRO A 102 -49.98 27.12 16.93
CA PRO A 102 -48.80 27.36 17.76
C PRO A 102 -49.24 27.92 19.12
N LEU A 103 -48.76 27.33 20.22
CA LEU A 103 -49.19 27.72 21.57
C LEU A 103 -48.95 29.21 21.82
N ALA A 104 -47.89 29.77 21.23
CA ALA A 104 -47.57 31.20 21.29
C ALA A 104 -48.67 32.13 20.73
N ARG A 105 -49.52 31.66 19.79
CA ARG A 105 -50.60 32.44 19.18
C ARG A 105 -51.91 32.42 19.98
N ASP A 106 -52.03 31.54 20.99
CA ASP A 106 -53.22 31.48 21.84
C ASP A 106 -52.92 32.13 23.20
N ALA A 107 -53.48 33.33 23.43
CA ALA A 107 -53.26 34.07 24.68
C ALA A 107 -53.66 33.26 25.92
N TYR A 108 -54.76 32.51 25.84
CA TYR A 108 -55.23 31.68 26.95
C TYR A 108 -54.30 30.50 27.22
N ALA A 109 -53.78 29.85 26.18
CA ALA A 109 -52.83 28.76 26.33
C ALA A 109 -51.47 29.25 26.89
N ARG A 110 -50.99 30.43 26.47
CA ARG A 110 -49.79 31.05 27.03
C ARG A 110 -49.92 31.35 28.51
N ASP A 111 -51.03 31.96 28.93
CA ASP A 111 -51.27 32.30 30.33
C ASP A 111 -51.43 31.05 31.21
N TRP A 112 -51.98 29.97 30.65
CA TRP A 112 -52.01 28.67 31.31
C TRP A 112 -50.60 28.08 31.45
N LEU A 113 -49.80 28.07 30.37
CA LEU A 113 -48.43 27.53 30.41
C LEU A 113 -47.54 28.33 31.38
N ALA A 114 -47.66 29.65 31.42
CA ALA A 114 -46.92 30.50 32.36
C ALA A 114 -47.23 30.16 33.82
N ARG A 115 -48.50 29.90 34.15
CA ARG A 115 -48.94 29.51 35.51
C ARG A 115 -48.58 28.07 35.88
N ASN A 116 -48.38 27.20 34.90
CA ASN A 116 -48.13 25.77 35.11
C ASN A 116 -46.74 25.31 34.65
N HIS A 117 -45.83 26.25 34.33
CA HIS A 117 -44.56 26.00 33.63
C HIS A 117 -43.74 24.85 34.20
N ASP A 118 -43.35 24.91 35.48
CA ASP A 118 -42.46 23.94 36.10
C ASP A 118 -43.06 22.52 36.15
N ARG A 119 -44.39 22.44 36.28
CA ARG A 119 -45.11 21.16 36.29
C ARG A 119 -45.18 20.56 34.90
N VAL A 120 -45.45 21.39 33.89
CA VAL A 120 -45.49 20.97 32.48
C VAL A 120 -44.10 20.50 32.03
N VAL A 121 -43.04 21.25 32.35
CA VAL A 121 -41.66 20.89 32.00
C VAL A 121 -41.21 19.62 32.72
N ARG A 122 -41.54 19.41 34.01
CA ARG A 122 -41.22 18.14 34.69
C ARG A 122 -41.90 16.93 34.05
N ARG A 123 -43.12 17.09 33.54
CA ARG A 123 -43.88 15.99 32.93
C ARG A 123 -43.45 15.71 31.48
N MET A 124 -43.26 16.76 30.70
CA MET A 124 -43.00 16.67 29.26
C MET A 124 -41.52 16.80 28.91
N HIS A 125 -40.63 17.05 29.88
CA HIS A 125 -39.19 17.32 29.77
C HIS A 125 -38.81 18.57 28.95
N GLU A 126 -39.66 19.00 28.02
CA GLU A 126 -39.55 20.22 27.23
C GLU A 126 -40.91 20.94 27.18
N PRO A 127 -40.93 22.28 27.10
CA PRO A 127 -42.17 23.03 26.98
C PRO A 127 -42.84 22.79 25.62
N PRO A 128 -44.15 22.59 25.57
CA PRO A 128 -44.88 22.35 24.33
C PRO A 128 -44.95 23.63 23.48
N SER A 129 -44.73 23.49 22.17
CA SER A 129 -44.81 24.60 21.21
C SER A 129 -46.12 24.65 20.42
N GLU A 130 -46.88 23.55 20.41
CA GLU A 130 -48.06 23.35 19.58
C GLU A 130 -49.28 22.93 20.40
N LEU A 131 -50.46 23.29 19.89
CA LEU A 131 -51.74 23.07 20.54
C LEU A 131 -52.79 22.73 19.49
N VAL A 132 -53.56 21.67 19.73
CA VAL A 132 -54.76 21.35 18.95
C VAL A 132 -55.96 22.03 19.59
N VAL A 133 -56.68 22.84 18.81
CA VAL A 133 -57.97 23.43 19.19
C VAL A 133 -59.07 22.62 18.52
N ALA A 134 -59.84 21.90 19.32
CA ALA A 134 -61.02 21.20 18.86
C ALA A 134 -62.26 21.99 19.29
N ALA A 135 -63.14 22.29 18.35
CA ALA A 135 -64.35 23.04 18.62
C ALA A 135 -65.57 22.41 17.97
N LEU A 136 -66.69 22.45 18.67
CA LEU A 136 -67.99 22.07 18.14
C LEU A 136 -68.96 23.24 18.24
N ARG A 137 -69.88 23.34 17.29
CA ARG A 137 -71.03 24.24 17.33
C ARG A 137 -72.23 23.44 17.80
N ARG A 138 -72.79 23.82 18.95
CA ARG A 138 -74.01 23.24 19.51
C ARG A 138 -75.24 23.71 18.73
N THR A 139 -76.35 23.01 18.90
CA THR A 139 -77.64 23.33 18.27
C THR A 139 -78.23 24.67 18.73
N ASP A 140 -77.77 25.21 19.86
CA ASP A 140 -78.08 26.55 20.37
C ASP A 140 -77.28 27.68 19.67
N GLY A 141 -76.41 27.33 18.72
CA GLY A 141 -75.57 28.25 17.96
C GLY A 141 -74.26 28.63 18.65
N GLN A 142 -73.99 28.19 19.88
CA GLN A 142 -72.76 28.48 20.61
C GLN A 142 -71.62 27.53 20.23
N TRP A 143 -70.40 28.05 20.23
CA TRP A 143 -69.18 27.27 20.03
C TRP A 143 -68.58 26.83 21.36
N LEU A 144 -68.38 25.52 21.51
CA LEU A 144 -67.63 24.93 22.61
C LEU A 144 -66.24 24.54 22.10
N SER A 145 -65.18 25.07 22.70
CA SER A 145 -63.79 24.79 22.31
C SER A 145 -62.98 24.15 23.44
N ALA A 146 -62.30 23.06 23.12
CA ALA A 146 -61.31 22.38 23.94
C ALA A 146 -59.92 22.59 23.33
N ARG A 147 -58.92 22.76 24.21
CA ARG A 147 -57.52 22.97 23.82
C ARG A 147 -56.66 21.87 24.39
N VAL A 148 -55.96 21.14 23.52
CA VAL A 148 -55.10 20.02 23.88
C VAL A 148 -53.68 20.33 23.46
N VAL A 149 -52.76 20.27 24.42
CA VAL A 149 -51.34 20.52 24.19
C VAL A 149 -50.72 19.32 23.46
N VAL A 150 -49.94 19.57 22.40
CA VAL A 150 -49.20 18.53 21.69
C VAL A 150 -47.88 18.27 22.42
N PRO A 151 -47.59 17.02 22.86
CA PRO A 151 -46.30 16.69 23.47
C PRO A 151 -45.15 16.96 22.48
N PRO A 152 -44.00 17.46 22.94
CA PRO A 152 -42.83 17.68 22.08
C PRO A 152 -42.43 16.35 21.41
N GLY A 153 -42.12 16.42 20.10
CA GLY A 153 -41.77 15.23 19.32
C GLY A 153 -40.50 14.55 19.85
N GLU A 154 -40.46 13.21 19.79
CA GLU A 154 -39.33 12.36 20.24
C GLU A 154 -38.04 12.51 19.40
N ARG A 155 -37.56 13.73 19.18
CA ARG A 155 -36.24 14.03 18.56
C ARG A 155 -35.11 13.28 19.25
N ARG A 156 -35.25 13.01 20.55
CA ARG A 156 -34.31 12.22 21.34
C ARG A 156 -34.20 10.76 20.86
N LEU A 157 -35.32 10.13 20.49
CA LEU A 157 -35.33 8.75 19.98
C LEU A 157 -34.65 8.67 18.61
N LEU A 158 -34.97 9.61 17.72
CA LEU A 158 -34.31 9.70 16.41
C LEU A 158 -32.81 9.96 16.55
N ARG A 159 -32.40 10.88 17.44
CA ARG A 159 -30.98 11.13 17.75
C ARG A 159 -30.29 9.88 18.29
N SER A 160 -30.90 9.13 19.21
CA SER A 160 -30.29 7.91 19.73
C SER A 160 -30.14 6.83 18.66
N LEU A 161 -31.12 6.67 17.77
CA LEU A 161 -31.04 5.72 16.64
C LEU A 161 -29.92 6.10 15.67
N LEU A 162 -29.77 7.39 15.36
CA LEU A 162 -28.69 7.88 14.50
C LEU A 162 -27.31 7.65 15.13
N LEU A 163 -27.14 7.96 16.41
CA LEU A 163 -25.88 7.74 17.12
C LEU A 163 -25.52 6.25 17.19
N GLN A 164 -26.50 5.39 17.45
CA GLN A 164 -26.31 3.94 17.43
C GLN A 164 -25.87 3.45 16.04
N ALA A 165 -26.53 3.91 14.98
CA ALA A 165 -26.17 3.54 13.60
C ALA A 165 -24.74 3.99 13.25
N LEU A 166 -24.37 5.22 13.60
CA LEU A 166 -23.03 5.75 13.39
C LEU A 166 -21.98 4.94 14.14
N PHE A 167 -22.26 4.58 15.40
CA PHE A 167 -21.37 3.74 16.21
C PHE A 167 -21.18 2.35 15.58
N THR A 168 -22.25 1.68 15.16
CA THR A 168 -22.18 0.38 14.48
C THR A 168 -21.33 0.48 13.20
N TYR A 169 -21.50 1.55 12.43
CA TYR A 169 -20.75 1.76 11.19
C TYR A 169 -19.26 2.03 11.45
N ALA A 170 -18.92 2.83 12.45
CA ALA A 170 -17.55 3.09 12.85
C ALA A 170 -16.83 1.79 13.28
N VAL A 171 -17.50 0.94 14.07
CA VAL A 171 -16.97 -0.37 14.48
C VAL A 171 -16.73 -1.27 13.28
N LEU A 172 -17.68 -1.33 12.34
CA LEU A 172 -17.56 -2.14 11.13
C LEU A 172 -16.40 -1.66 10.24
N ILE A 173 -16.29 -0.36 9.97
CA ILE A 173 -15.19 0.20 9.18
C ILE A 173 -13.86 -0.11 9.87
N GLY A 174 -13.77 0.08 11.19
CA GLY A 174 -12.58 -0.22 11.96
C GLY A 174 -12.17 -1.69 11.82
N ALA A 175 -13.12 -2.62 11.91
CA ALA A 175 -12.88 -4.04 11.73
C ALA A 175 -12.39 -4.37 10.30
N VAL A 176 -13.04 -3.83 9.27
CA VAL A 176 -12.63 -4.04 7.87
C VAL A 176 -11.24 -3.46 7.61
N ALA A 177 -10.96 -2.25 8.09
CA ALA A 177 -9.66 -1.60 7.93
C ALA A 177 -8.53 -2.38 8.65
N LEU A 178 -8.81 -2.95 9.84
CA LEU A 178 -7.87 -3.79 10.57
C LEU A 178 -7.55 -5.08 9.81
N VAL A 179 -8.58 -5.76 9.28
CA VAL A 179 -8.41 -6.97 8.45
C VAL A 179 -7.61 -6.67 7.20
N LEU A 180 -7.96 -5.58 6.49
CA LEU A 180 -7.27 -5.19 5.27
C LEU A 180 -5.80 -4.89 5.54
N ARG A 181 -5.49 -4.13 6.61
CA ARG A 181 -4.12 -3.87 7.06
C ARG A 181 -3.35 -5.14 7.42
N ARG A 182 -3.99 -6.14 8.04
CA ARG A 182 -3.35 -7.42 8.37
C ARG A 182 -3.04 -8.29 7.15
N ILE A 183 -3.71 -8.07 6.01
CA ILE A 183 -3.46 -8.81 4.77
C ILE A 183 -2.50 -8.05 3.84
N THR A 184 -2.77 -6.77 3.57
CA THR A 184 -2.04 -6.01 2.54
C THR A 184 -0.62 -5.66 2.97
N ARG A 185 -0.37 -5.43 4.26
CA ARG A 185 0.95 -5.06 4.77
C ARG A 185 1.99 -6.18 4.61
N PRO A 186 1.73 -7.43 5.02
CA PRO A 186 2.67 -8.54 4.77
C PRO A 186 2.83 -8.88 3.28
N LEU A 187 1.76 -8.79 2.47
CA LEU A 187 1.87 -8.99 1.02
C LEU A 187 2.76 -7.93 0.35
N ALA A 188 2.63 -6.65 0.72
CA ALA A 188 3.50 -5.60 0.19
C ALA A 188 4.97 -5.79 0.63
N ALA A 189 5.21 -6.36 1.82
CA ALA A 189 6.56 -6.72 2.27
C ALA A 189 7.15 -7.87 1.44
N LEU A 190 6.33 -8.89 1.12
CA LEU A 190 6.70 -9.99 0.23
C LEU A 190 7.05 -9.48 -1.19
N THR A 191 6.20 -8.62 -1.78
CA THR A 191 6.45 -8.04 -3.11
C THR A 191 7.78 -7.29 -3.17
N ARG A 192 8.04 -6.39 -2.19
CA ARG A 192 9.32 -5.66 -2.12
C ARG A 192 10.53 -6.56 -1.92
N ARG A 193 10.37 -7.74 -1.31
CA ARG A 193 11.46 -8.71 -1.20
C ARG A 193 11.70 -9.41 -2.53
N MET A 194 10.65 -9.84 -3.23
CA MET A 194 10.77 -10.45 -4.55
C MET A 194 11.46 -9.52 -5.55
N GLU A 195 11.12 -8.22 -5.55
CA GLU A 195 11.77 -7.21 -6.38
C GLU A 195 13.26 -7.03 -6.05
N ARG A 196 13.62 -7.03 -4.77
CA ARG A 196 15.03 -6.91 -4.33
C ARG A 196 15.83 -8.18 -4.60
N PHE A 197 15.26 -9.35 -4.37
CA PHE A 197 15.92 -10.64 -4.60
C PHE A 197 16.32 -10.79 -6.08
N ALA A 198 15.50 -10.30 -7.01
CA ALA A 198 15.81 -10.28 -8.44
C ALA A 198 17.03 -9.42 -8.80
N GLY A 199 17.29 -8.34 -8.05
CA GLY A 199 18.36 -7.37 -8.35
C GLY A 199 19.69 -7.64 -7.64
N THR A 200 19.65 -7.96 -6.34
CA THR A 200 20.86 -8.02 -5.51
C THR A 200 21.20 -9.41 -4.97
N ARG A 201 20.31 -10.41 -5.17
CA ARG A 201 20.42 -11.76 -4.58
C ARG A 201 20.76 -11.71 -3.09
N ASP A 202 20.16 -10.74 -2.40
CA ASP A 202 20.52 -10.38 -1.04
C ASP A 202 20.13 -11.50 -0.06
N GLY A 203 21.10 -11.91 0.76
CA GLY A 203 20.94 -12.95 1.79
C GLY A 203 20.33 -12.42 3.09
N SER A 204 19.54 -11.36 3.03
CA SER A 204 18.96 -10.70 4.21
C SER A 204 18.06 -11.67 5.00
N GLU A 205 17.94 -11.43 6.32
CA GLU A 205 17.09 -12.22 7.23
C GLU A 205 15.73 -12.58 6.61
N PRO A 206 15.29 -13.86 6.69
CA PRO A 206 14.01 -14.31 6.15
C PRO A 206 12.83 -13.42 6.55
N LEU A 207 11.80 -13.31 5.71
CA LEU A 207 10.61 -12.55 6.09
C LEU A 207 9.96 -13.16 7.32
N ALA A 208 9.59 -12.31 8.29
CA ALA A 208 8.79 -12.72 9.43
C ALA A 208 7.45 -13.29 8.95
N VAL A 209 7.10 -14.47 9.47
CA VAL A 209 5.89 -15.21 9.07
C VAL A 209 4.68 -14.62 9.81
N GLU A 210 4.14 -13.53 9.24
CA GLU A 210 3.03 -12.76 9.82
C GLU A 210 1.78 -12.73 8.92
N GLY A 211 0.63 -12.44 9.53
CA GLY A 211 -0.66 -12.29 8.83
C GLY A 211 -1.62 -13.47 9.06
N PRO A 212 -2.74 -13.52 8.32
CA PRO A 212 -3.64 -14.68 8.32
C PRO A 212 -2.95 -15.95 7.83
N ASP A 213 -3.53 -17.11 8.13
CA ASP A 213 -2.88 -18.41 7.88
C ASP A 213 -2.46 -18.63 6.42
N ASP A 214 -3.28 -18.20 5.45
CA ASP A 214 -2.91 -18.31 4.02
C ASP A 214 -1.68 -17.46 3.67
N VAL A 215 -1.60 -16.25 4.23
CA VAL A 215 -0.45 -15.34 4.03
C VAL A 215 0.79 -15.90 4.73
N ARG A 216 0.64 -16.43 5.94
CA ARG A 216 1.73 -17.09 6.68
C ARG A 216 2.29 -18.29 5.91
N ARG A 217 1.42 -19.14 5.37
CA ARG A 217 1.82 -20.28 4.54
C ARG A 217 2.56 -19.84 3.28
N LEU A 218 2.10 -18.78 2.62
CA LEU A 218 2.77 -18.21 1.46
C LEU A 218 4.17 -17.68 1.79
N ILE A 219 4.31 -16.91 2.87
CA ILE A 219 5.61 -16.40 3.33
C ILE A 219 6.55 -17.55 3.69
N ALA A 220 6.06 -18.56 4.40
CA ALA A 220 6.87 -19.73 4.76
C ALA A 220 7.33 -20.52 3.52
N ALA A 221 6.46 -20.73 2.54
CA ALA A 221 6.80 -21.39 1.28
C ALA A 221 7.82 -20.58 0.47
N HIS A 222 7.71 -19.25 0.46
CA HIS A 222 8.68 -18.37 -0.19
C HIS A 222 10.04 -18.42 0.48
N ASN A 223 10.10 -18.32 1.82
CA ASN A 223 11.35 -18.46 2.56
C ASN A 223 12.01 -19.82 2.29
N ALA A 224 11.24 -20.91 2.27
CA ALA A 224 11.75 -22.24 1.94
C ALA A 224 12.31 -22.31 0.50
N LEU A 225 11.67 -21.63 -0.45
CA LEU A 225 12.15 -21.52 -1.83
C LEU A 225 13.48 -20.74 -1.91
N GLU A 226 13.59 -19.60 -1.22
CA GLU A 226 14.84 -18.84 -1.14
C GLU A 226 15.98 -19.70 -0.58
N THR A 227 15.73 -20.41 0.53
CA THR A 227 16.71 -21.34 1.11
C THR A 227 17.08 -22.45 0.12
N ARG A 228 16.11 -23.06 -0.55
CA ARG A 228 16.37 -24.14 -1.52
C ARG A 228 17.22 -23.65 -2.70
N ILE A 229 16.93 -22.46 -3.21
CA ILE A 229 17.70 -21.84 -4.29
C ILE A 229 19.12 -21.56 -3.81
N ALA A 230 19.30 -21.00 -2.62
CA ALA A 230 20.63 -20.76 -2.04
C ALA A 230 21.44 -22.07 -1.93
N THR A 231 20.85 -23.13 -1.36
CA THR A 231 21.51 -24.44 -1.25
C THR A 231 21.90 -25.03 -2.61
N LEU A 232 21.00 -25.01 -3.60
CA LEU A 232 21.31 -25.52 -4.95
C LEU A 232 22.45 -24.74 -5.62
N LEU A 233 22.52 -23.44 -5.34
CA LEU A 233 23.56 -22.56 -5.84
C LEU A 233 24.91 -22.84 -5.15
N ASP A 234 24.91 -23.08 -3.84
CA ASP A 234 26.11 -23.47 -3.09
C ASP A 234 26.61 -24.86 -3.52
N GLU A 235 25.71 -25.83 -3.71
CA GLU A 235 26.02 -27.17 -4.25
C GLU A 235 26.66 -27.05 -5.64
N LYS A 236 26.12 -26.20 -6.52
CA LYS A 236 26.70 -25.90 -7.84
C LYS A 236 28.13 -25.35 -7.71
N ASP A 237 28.38 -24.47 -6.75
CA ASP A 237 29.68 -23.80 -6.59
C ASP A 237 30.74 -24.76 -6.02
N VAL A 238 30.36 -25.63 -5.08
CA VAL A 238 31.20 -26.74 -4.59
C VAL A 238 31.54 -27.69 -5.73
N MET A 239 30.54 -28.08 -6.54
CA MET A 239 30.72 -28.96 -7.69
C MET A 239 31.70 -28.35 -8.71
N LEU A 240 31.54 -27.07 -9.06
CA LEU A 240 32.46 -26.38 -9.96
C LEU A 240 33.87 -26.27 -9.38
N GLY A 241 34.01 -26.05 -8.07
CA GLY A 241 35.30 -26.07 -7.39
C GLY A 241 36.01 -27.43 -7.48
N ALA A 242 35.28 -28.51 -7.22
CA ALA A 242 35.80 -29.87 -7.33
C ALA A 242 36.21 -30.20 -8.76
N ILE A 243 35.37 -29.90 -9.76
CA ILE A 243 35.70 -30.08 -11.18
C ILE A 243 36.96 -29.29 -11.56
N GLY A 244 37.09 -28.05 -11.07
CA GLY A 244 38.28 -27.23 -11.31
C GLY A 244 39.56 -27.86 -10.75
N HIS A 245 39.51 -28.36 -9.52
CA HIS A 245 40.63 -29.06 -8.91
C HIS A 245 40.99 -30.36 -9.64
N ASP A 246 39.98 -31.17 -10.00
CA ASP A 246 40.15 -32.44 -10.68
C ASP A 246 40.67 -32.28 -12.11
N LEU A 247 40.45 -31.13 -12.76
CA LEU A 247 41.02 -30.78 -14.06
C LEU A 247 42.44 -30.20 -13.96
N LYS A 248 42.77 -29.46 -12.90
CA LYS A 248 44.12 -28.91 -12.69
C LYS A 248 45.17 -30.00 -12.45
N THR A 249 44.80 -31.07 -11.72
CA THR A 249 45.70 -32.19 -11.42
C THR A 249 46.26 -32.88 -12.67
N PRO A 250 45.45 -33.35 -13.65
CA PRO A 250 45.97 -33.93 -14.88
C PRO A 250 46.71 -32.92 -15.77
N LEU A 251 46.34 -31.64 -15.75
CA LEU A 251 47.07 -30.60 -16.49
C LEU A 251 48.47 -30.37 -15.91
N ALA A 252 48.62 -30.37 -14.59
CA ALA A 252 49.93 -30.32 -13.94
C ALA A 252 50.78 -31.56 -14.26
N ALA A 253 50.17 -32.75 -14.27
CA ALA A 253 50.85 -33.97 -14.67
C ALA A 253 51.31 -33.93 -16.14
N LEU A 254 50.46 -33.42 -17.05
CA LEU A 254 50.84 -33.19 -18.44
C LEU A 254 52.01 -32.19 -18.55
N ARG A 255 51.99 -31.10 -17.77
CA ARG A 255 53.08 -30.11 -17.74
C ARG A 255 54.43 -30.73 -17.36
N VAL A 256 54.45 -31.66 -16.41
CA VAL A 256 55.66 -32.41 -16.05
C VAL A 256 56.05 -33.38 -17.15
N ARG A 257 55.07 -34.08 -17.75
CA ARG A 257 55.33 -35.10 -18.77
C ARG A 257 55.96 -34.54 -20.04
N ILE A 258 55.63 -33.29 -20.41
CA ILE A 258 56.24 -32.64 -21.57
C ILE A 258 57.70 -32.23 -21.35
N GLU A 259 58.21 -32.23 -20.11
CA GLU A 259 59.64 -31.99 -19.87
C GLU A 259 60.53 -33.12 -20.41
N ASN A 260 59.96 -34.28 -20.74
CA ASN A 260 60.67 -35.39 -21.41
C ASN A 260 60.63 -35.30 -22.95
N VAL A 261 60.06 -34.25 -23.53
CA VAL A 261 60.05 -34.05 -24.99
C VAL A 261 61.40 -33.49 -25.43
N GLU A 262 62.09 -34.20 -26.31
CA GLU A 262 63.45 -33.84 -26.77
C GLU A 262 63.47 -32.60 -27.66
N ASP A 263 62.41 -32.37 -28.45
CA ASP A 263 62.28 -31.18 -29.29
C ASP A 263 61.81 -29.98 -28.45
N ASP A 264 62.74 -29.05 -28.19
CA ASP A 264 62.47 -27.83 -27.42
C ASP A 264 61.38 -26.94 -28.03
N ALA A 265 61.25 -26.92 -29.37
CA ALA A 265 60.23 -26.12 -30.04
C ALA A 265 58.83 -26.71 -29.82
N GLU A 266 58.69 -28.03 -29.92
CA GLU A 266 57.43 -28.72 -29.63
C GLU A 266 57.10 -28.70 -28.14
N ARG A 267 58.10 -28.89 -27.26
CA ARG A 267 57.94 -28.74 -25.80
C ARG A 267 57.41 -27.36 -25.43
N GLY A 268 57.96 -26.30 -26.03
CA GLY A 268 57.50 -24.92 -25.83
C GLY A 268 56.05 -24.71 -26.27
N LYS A 269 55.66 -25.22 -27.44
CA LYS A 269 54.26 -25.13 -27.93
C LYS A 269 53.28 -25.89 -27.04
N MET A 270 53.64 -27.08 -26.57
CA MET A 270 52.83 -27.88 -25.66
C MET A 270 52.68 -27.19 -24.31
N ALA A 271 53.76 -26.64 -23.76
CA ALA A 271 53.74 -25.87 -22.52
C ALA A 271 52.80 -24.67 -22.60
N ALA A 272 52.89 -23.89 -23.68
CA ALA A 272 52.00 -22.75 -23.93
C ALA A 272 50.52 -23.19 -24.03
N THR A 273 50.24 -24.31 -24.69
CA THR A 273 48.88 -24.85 -24.82
C THR A 273 48.29 -25.28 -23.48
N ILE A 274 49.08 -25.95 -22.62
CA ILE A 274 48.64 -26.34 -21.27
C ILE A 274 48.34 -25.10 -20.42
N GLU A 275 49.18 -24.07 -20.51
CA GLU A 275 48.97 -22.82 -19.80
C GLU A 275 47.73 -22.07 -20.28
N ASP A 276 47.44 -22.10 -21.59
CA ASP A 276 46.20 -21.57 -22.15
C ASP A 276 44.96 -22.30 -21.63
N ILE A 277 45.02 -23.63 -21.48
CA ILE A 277 43.92 -24.42 -20.91
C ILE A 277 43.72 -24.07 -19.43
N ASN A 278 44.80 -23.98 -18.64
CA ASN A 278 44.74 -23.60 -17.23
C ASN A 278 44.08 -22.22 -17.05
N ARG A 279 44.52 -21.22 -17.82
CA ARG A 279 43.92 -19.87 -17.79
C ARG A 279 42.44 -19.90 -18.18
N SER A 280 42.10 -20.63 -19.24
CA SER A 280 40.72 -20.78 -19.70
C SER A 280 39.82 -21.41 -18.64
N LEU A 281 40.33 -22.44 -17.95
CA LEU A 281 39.62 -23.09 -16.84
C LEU A 281 39.38 -22.12 -15.68
N ASP A 282 40.42 -21.35 -15.30
CA ASP A 282 40.30 -20.34 -14.25
C ASP A 282 39.30 -19.23 -14.61
N ASP A 283 39.26 -18.79 -15.87
CA ASP A 283 38.28 -17.82 -16.36
C ASP A 283 36.85 -18.36 -16.27
N ILE A 284 36.60 -19.60 -16.71
CA ILE A 284 35.27 -20.25 -16.66
C ILE A 284 34.78 -20.35 -15.22
N LEU A 285 35.62 -20.88 -14.33
CA LEU A 285 35.29 -21.07 -12.92
C LEU A 285 35.03 -19.73 -12.22
N SER A 286 35.74 -18.69 -12.64
CA SER A 286 35.55 -17.34 -12.10
C SER A 286 34.24 -16.75 -12.56
N LEU A 287 33.98 -16.76 -13.87
CA LEU A 287 32.73 -16.26 -14.43
C LEU A 287 31.51 -16.95 -13.81
N ALA A 288 31.60 -18.27 -13.56
CA ALA A 288 30.54 -19.04 -12.94
C ALA A 288 30.25 -18.67 -11.47
N ARG A 289 31.17 -17.96 -10.81
CA ARG A 289 31.11 -17.49 -9.42
C ARG A 289 30.81 -15.99 -9.27
N VAL A 290 30.83 -15.21 -10.37
CA VAL A 290 30.52 -13.76 -10.34
C VAL A 290 29.06 -13.53 -9.90
N GLY A 291 28.81 -12.43 -9.20
CA GLY A 291 27.44 -12.06 -8.78
C GLY A 291 26.96 -12.80 -7.53
N ARG A 292 27.88 -13.36 -6.74
CA ARG A 292 27.57 -14.04 -5.47
C ARG A 292 27.66 -13.09 -4.27
N PRO A 293 26.83 -13.29 -3.22
CA PRO A 293 26.90 -12.52 -1.97
C PRO A 293 28.08 -12.87 -1.06
N SER A 294 28.86 -13.91 -1.37
CA SER A 294 29.93 -14.44 -0.51
C SER A 294 31.03 -13.42 -0.20
N ASP A 295 31.24 -12.46 -1.09
CA ASP A 295 32.18 -11.37 -0.87
C ASP A 295 31.43 -10.13 -0.34
N PRO A 296 31.79 -9.65 0.87
CA PRO A 296 31.14 -8.50 1.48
C PRO A 296 31.40 -7.24 0.64
N LEU A 297 30.43 -6.33 0.68
CA LEU A 297 30.62 -4.96 0.19
C LEU A 297 31.38 -4.19 1.26
N GLU A 298 32.61 -3.77 0.96
CA GLU A 298 33.47 -3.04 1.88
C GLU A 298 33.86 -1.67 1.31
N PRO A 299 34.09 -0.65 2.18
CA PRO A 299 34.60 0.65 1.74
C PRO A 299 35.95 0.46 1.03
N THR A 300 35.94 0.59 -0.29
CA THR A 300 37.10 0.36 -1.16
C THR A 300 37.50 1.67 -1.83
N GLU A 301 38.76 2.08 -1.67
CA GLU A 301 39.32 3.19 -2.44
C GLU A 301 39.78 2.69 -3.83
N LEU A 302 39.10 3.13 -4.89
CA LEU A 302 39.34 2.64 -6.25
C LEU A 302 40.75 2.97 -6.78
N GLY A 303 41.27 4.14 -6.44
CA GLY A 303 42.63 4.56 -6.83
C GLY A 303 43.69 3.64 -6.23
N ALA A 304 43.60 3.39 -4.93
CA ALA A 304 44.49 2.46 -4.23
C ALA A 304 44.37 1.02 -4.75
N LEU A 305 43.15 0.55 -5.04
CA LEU A 305 42.94 -0.77 -5.63
C LEU A 305 43.58 -0.89 -7.02
N ALA A 306 43.37 0.10 -7.89
CA ALA A 306 43.95 0.11 -9.22
C ALA A 306 45.48 0.21 -9.18
N ALA A 307 46.02 1.06 -8.31
CA ALA A 307 47.47 1.20 -8.10
C ALA A 307 48.09 -0.13 -7.63
N ALA A 308 47.47 -0.80 -6.64
CA ALA A 308 47.95 -2.10 -6.16
C ALA A 308 47.91 -3.18 -7.24
N VAL A 309 46.97 -3.12 -8.20
CA VAL A 309 46.99 -4.03 -9.35
C VAL A 309 48.13 -3.67 -10.30
N VAL A 310 48.31 -2.39 -10.61
CA VAL A 310 49.37 -1.93 -11.54
C VAL A 310 50.76 -2.26 -11.01
N GLU A 311 51.01 -2.08 -9.70
CA GLU A 311 52.27 -2.42 -9.02
C GLU A 311 52.66 -3.89 -9.23
N GLU A 312 51.69 -4.83 -9.17
CA GLU A 312 51.95 -6.25 -9.44
C GLU A 312 52.51 -6.51 -10.86
N TYR A 313 52.15 -5.67 -11.84
CA TYR A 313 52.64 -5.78 -13.22
C TYR A 313 53.97 -5.03 -13.41
N GLU A 314 54.16 -3.90 -12.73
CA GLU A 314 55.43 -3.16 -12.71
C GLU A 314 56.54 -4.01 -12.09
N ASP A 315 56.26 -4.74 -11.00
CA ASP A 315 57.18 -5.70 -10.37
C ASP A 315 57.60 -6.85 -11.31
N GLN A 316 56.74 -7.19 -12.28
CA GLN A 316 57.04 -8.17 -13.33
C GLN A 316 57.77 -7.55 -14.54
N GLY A 317 58.09 -6.25 -14.50
CA GLY A 317 58.71 -5.52 -15.61
C GLY A 317 57.78 -5.31 -16.82
N LYS A 318 56.46 -5.42 -16.64
CA LYS A 318 55.49 -5.21 -17.71
C LYS A 318 55.14 -3.72 -17.84
N PRO A 319 54.93 -3.20 -19.07
CA PRO A 319 54.67 -1.78 -19.31
C PRO A 319 53.22 -1.38 -18.98
N VAL A 320 52.91 -1.32 -17.69
CA VAL A 320 51.64 -0.87 -17.15
C VAL A 320 51.89 0.41 -16.36
N THR A 321 51.05 1.43 -16.55
CA THR A 321 51.17 2.70 -15.83
C THR A 321 49.81 3.14 -15.32
N ILE A 322 49.80 3.90 -14.22
CA ILE A 322 48.60 4.53 -13.67
C ILE A 322 48.77 6.04 -13.62
N ALA A 323 47.77 6.78 -14.10
CA ALA A 323 47.72 8.23 -13.97
C ALA A 323 47.22 8.64 -12.57
N GLU A 324 47.71 9.76 -12.05
CA GLU A 324 47.13 10.37 -10.86
C GLU A 324 45.65 10.68 -11.10
N GLY A 325 44.82 10.33 -10.12
CA GLY A 325 43.37 10.41 -10.23
C GLY A 325 42.72 10.91 -8.93
N PRO A 326 41.41 11.19 -8.97
CA PRO A 326 40.68 11.61 -7.79
C PRO A 326 40.58 10.47 -6.77
N ARG A 327 40.57 10.81 -5.48
CA ARG A 327 40.25 9.86 -4.42
C ARG A 327 38.76 9.52 -4.47
N ILE A 328 38.44 8.26 -4.78
CA ILE A 328 37.07 7.75 -4.86
C ILE A 328 36.94 6.51 -3.98
N VAL A 329 36.03 6.58 -3.00
CA VAL A 329 35.69 5.46 -2.10
C VAL A 329 34.23 5.06 -2.34
N LEU A 330 33.98 3.77 -2.56
CA LEU A 330 32.63 3.21 -2.66
C LEU A 330 32.56 1.83 -2.02
N HIS A 331 31.35 1.38 -1.67
CA HIS A 331 31.14 0.02 -1.16
C HIS A 331 31.23 -0.96 -2.33
N ALA A 332 32.32 -1.74 -2.36
CA ALA A 332 32.64 -2.62 -3.48
C ALA A 332 33.09 -3.99 -2.99
N ARG A 333 33.07 -4.98 -3.89
CA ARG A 333 33.70 -6.27 -3.67
C ARG A 333 35.12 -6.20 -4.25
N ALA A 334 36.09 -5.80 -3.43
CA ALA A 334 37.46 -5.51 -3.87
C ALA A 334 38.11 -6.68 -4.64
N THR A 335 37.88 -7.92 -4.20
CA THR A 335 38.38 -9.15 -4.85
C THR A 335 37.93 -9.26 -6.31
N TRP A 336 36.65 -8.99 -6.59
CA TRP A 336 36.09 -9.06 -7.94
C TRP A 336 36.56 -7.91 -8.82
N LEU A 337 36.61 -6.69 -8.27
CA LEU A 337 37.15 -5.53 -9.00
C LEU A 337 38.62 -5.75 -9.37
N ARG A 338 39.46 -6.21 -8.42
CA ARG A 338 40.86 -6.58 -8.69
C ARG A 338 40.96 -7.53 -9.87
N ARG A 339 40.12 -8.57 -9.89
CA ARG A 339 40.12 -9.59 -10.94
C ARG A 339 39.65 -9.03 -12.29
N GLY A 340 38.61 -8.21 -12.30
CA GLY A 340 38.15 -7.52 -13.50
C GLY A 340 39.23 -6.62 -14.09
N LEU A 341 39.94 -5.87 -13.25
CA LEU A 341 41.05 -5.01 -13.67
C LEU A 341 42.22 -5.81 -14.26
N ARG A 342 42.64 -6.89 -13.60
CA ARG A 342 43.69 -7.80 -14.13
C ARG A 342 43.31 -8.31 -15.52
N ASN A 343 42.07 -8.76 -15.73
CA ASN A 343 41.62 -9.22 -17.04
C ASN A 343 41.67 -8.14 -18.13
N LEU A 344 41.34 -6.89 -17.79
CA LEU A 344 41.43 -5.78 -18.74
C LEU A 344 42.88 -5.39 -19.05
N ILE A 345 43.75 -5.38 -18.03
CA ILE A 345 45.18 -5.09 -18.19
C ILE A 345 45.88 -6.20 -18.98
N ASP A 346 45.58 -7.48 -18.70
CA ASP A 346 46.12 -8.62 -19.46
C ASP A 346 45.72 -8.54 -20.93
N ASN A 347 44.48 -8.15 -21.23
CA ASN A 347 44.03 -7.91 -22.60
C ASN A 347 44.80 -6.75 -23.25
N ALA A 348 44.95 -5.61 -22.56
CA ALA A 348 45.67 -4.45 -23.06
C ALA A 348 47.15 -4.78 -23.37
N LEU A 349 47.83 -5.49 -22.47
CA LEU A 349 49.20 -5.96 -22.67
C LEU A 349 49.32 -6.93 -23.85
N ARG A 350 48.37 -7.84 -23.98
CA ARG A 350 48.38 -8.84 -25.05
C ARG A 350 48.20 -8.24 -26.44
N TYR A 351 47.23 -7.36 -26.60
CA TYR A 351 46.83 -6.85 -27.93
C TYR A 351 47.46 -5.50 -28.27
N GLY A 352 47.83 -4.69 -27.27
CA GLY A 352 48.39 -3.36 -27.47
C GLY A 352 49.74 -3.12 -26.79
N GLN A 353 50.42 -4.17 -26.33
CA GLN A 353 51.78 -4.19 -25.77
C GLN A 353 51.98 -3.40 -24.48
N ARG A 354 51.13 -2.42 -24.17
CA ARG A 354 51.16 -1.60 -22.96
C ARG A 354 49.75 -1.31 -22.48
N ALA A 355 49.63 -1.00 -21.18
CA ALA A 355 48.37 -0.61 -20.57
C ALA A 355 48.53 0.72 -19.82
N ARG A 356 47.63 1.67 -20.08
CA ARG A 356 47.54 2.94 -19.36
C ARG A 356 46.23 2.99 -18.60
N VAL A 357 46.32 2.99 -17.27
CA VAL A 357 45.16 3.00 -16.36
C VAL A 357 44.91 4.43 -15.89
N SER A 358 43.66 4.89 -15.95
CA SER A 358 43.25 6.15 -15.35
C SER A 358 41.92 6.01 -14.62
N LEU A 359 41.74 6.80 -13.57
CA LEU A 359 40.49 6.90 -12.83
C LEU A 359 39.96 8.33 -12.95
N VAL A 360 38.69 8.48 -13.33
CA VAL A 360 38.03 9.78 -13.42
C VAL A 360 36.64 9.75 -12.80
N ARG A 361 36.08 10.93 -12.52
CA ARG A 361 34.69 11.10 -12.10
C ARG A 361 33.92 11.76 -13.23
N GLU A 362 32.88 11.10 -13.73
CA GLU A 362 32.08 11.58 -14.86
C GLU A 362 30.59 11.33 -14.61
N GLY A 363 29.78 12.40 -14.62
CA GLY A 363 28.31 12.27 -14.58
C GLY A 363 27.75 11.48 -13.38
N GLY A 364 28.38 11.56 -12.20
CA GLY A 364 27.98 10.78 -11.02
C GLY A 364 28.48 9.32 -11.03
N MET A 365 29.41 8.97 -11.93
CA MET A 365 30.04 7.66 -12.01
C MET A 365 31.55 7.77 -11.74
N ALA A 366 32.13 6.76 -11.10
CA ALA A 366 33.56 6.49 -11.12
C ALA A 366 33.88 5.71 -12.39
N VAL A 367 34.81 6.18 -13.21
CA VAL A 367 35.17 5.51 -14.46
C VAL A 367 36.65 5.13 -14.42
N ILE A 368 36.92 3.83 -14.40
CA ILE A 368 38.27 3.30 -14.57
C ILE A 368 38.47 3.00 -16.06
N ARG A 369 39.47 3.63 -16.67
CA ARG A 369 39.82 3.44 -18.09
C ARG A 369 41.12 2.67 -18.19
N ILE A 370 41.15 1.69 -19.08
CA ILE A 370 42.35 0.96 -19.48
C ILE A 370 42.53 1.21 -20.97
N GLU A 371 43.59 1.90 -21.33
CA GLU A 371 43.95 2.21 -22.72
C GLU A 371 45.13 1.35 -23.18
N ASP A 372 45.05 0.87 -24.41
CA ASP A 372 46.13 0.15 -25.09
C ASP A 372 46.55 0.84 -26.40
N ASP A 373 47.64 0.35 -27.01
CA ASP A 373 48.15 0.79 -28.31
C ASP A 373 47.93 -0.29 -29.40
N GLY A 374 46.91 -1.13 -29.25
CA GLY A 374 46.60 -2.23 -30.17
C GLY A 374 45.91 -1.77 -31.46
N PRO A 375 45.44 -2.70 -32.31
CA PRO A 375 44.75 -2.37 -33.55
C PRO A 375 43.31 -1.83 -33.35
N GLY A 376 42.78 -1.87 -32.11
CA GLY A 376 41.37 -1.60 -31.83
C GLY A 376 40.45 -2.73 -32.28
N ILE A 377 39.14 -2.46 -32.32
CA ILE A 377 38.08 -3.42 -32.68
C ILE A 377 37.18 -2.78 -33.75
N PRO A 378 36.84 -3.46 -34.87
CA PRO A 378 35.85 -2.98 -35.83
C PRO A 378 34.53 -2.62 -35.14
N ALA A 379 33.93 -1.49 -35.51
CA ALA A 379 32.80 -0.93 -34.77
C ALA A 379 31.58 -1.87 -34.68
N ASP A 380 31.38 -2.71 -35.70
CA ASP A 380 30.36 -3.75 -35.82
C ASP A 380 30.63 -4.97 -34.92
N GLU A 381 31.88 -5.23 -34.58
CA GLU A 381 32.29 -6.37 -33.72
C GLU A 381 32.35 -5.99 -32.23
N ILE A 382 32.38 -4.70 -31.87
CA ILE A 382 32.52 -4.23 -30.48
C ILE A 382 31.47 -4.84 -29.55
N VAL A 383 30.20 -4.86 -29.96
CA VAL A 383 29.11 -5.40 -29.15
C VAL A 383 29.28 -6.92 -28.97
N ARG A 384 29.66 -7.61 -30.04
CA ARG A 384 29.88 -9.05 -30.05
C ARG A 384 31.08 -9.46 -29.20
N MET A 385 32.13 -8.64 -29.12
CA MET A 385 33.30 -8.90 -28.25
C MET A 385 32.97 -8.92 -26.75
N LEU A 386 31.80 -8.43 -26.34
CA LEU A 386 31.30 -8.53 -24.96
C LEU A 386 30.55 -9.84 -24.68
N GLU A 387 30.32 -10.69 -25.68
CA GLU A 387 29.67 -11.99 -25.53
C GLU A 387 30.67 -13.09 -25.11
N PRO A 388 30.27 -14.05 -24.27
CA PRO A 388 31.14 -15.14 -23.83
C PRO A 388 31.72 -15.95 -25.00
N PHE A 389 32.98 -16.37 -24.88
CA PHE A 389 33.70 -17.20 -25.87
C PHE A 389 33.95 -16.52 -27.22
N THR A 390 33.75 -15.21 -27.32
CA THR A 390 33.93 -14.49 -28.58
C THR A 390 35.35 -13.96 -28.72
N ARG A 391 35.91 -14.07 -29.94
CA ARG A 391 37.23 -13.56 -30.33
C ARG A 391 37.15 -12.92 -31.71
N LEU A 392 37.99 -11.92 -31.97
CA LEU A 392 38.11 -11.23 -33.26
C LEU A 392 38.63 -12.13 -34.37
N GLU A 393 39.62 -12.98 -34.07
CA GLU A 393 40.17 -13.94 -35.02
C GLU A 393 39.35 -15.24 -34.97
N GLY A 394 38.73 -15.63 -36.09
CA GLY A 394 38.04 -16.93 -36.22
C GLY A 394 38.98 -18.15 -36.19
N SER A 395 40.30 -17.95 -36.06
CA SER A 395 41.31 -18.99 -36.12
C SER A 395 41.84 -19.35 -34.73
N ARG A 396 41.94 -20.66 -34.46
CA ARG A 396 42.64 -21.27 -33.32
C ARG A 396 44.18 -21.08 -33.40
N ASN A 397 44.67 -19.92 -33.82
CA ASN A 397 46.09 -19.65 -33.74
C ASN A 397 46.48 -19.45 -32.27
N SER A 398 47.33 -20.35 -31.79
CA SER A 398 47.86 -20.45 -30.43
C SER A 398 48.70 -19.25 -29.98
N ALA A 399 49.00 -18.31 -30.88
CA ALA A 399 49.80 -17.13 -30.56
C ALA A 399 49.08 -16.14 -29.63
N THR A 400 47.74 -16.01 -29.77
CA THR A 400 46.96 -14.98 -29.06
C THR A 400 46.04 -15.55 -27.97
N GLY A 401 46.16 -16.85 -27.62
CA GLY A 401 45.50 -17.66 -26.54
C GLY A 401 44.34 -17.13 -25.67
N GLY A 402 43.84 -17.94 -24.74
CA GLY A 402 42.73 -17.55 -23.82
C GLY A 402 41.32 -17.73 -24.40
N ALA A 403 40.35 -17.92 -23.49
CA ALA A 403 39.01 -18.43 -23.80
C ALA A 403 38.01 -17.42 -24.39
N GLY A 404 38.37 -16.15 -24.56
CA GLY A 404 37.41 -15.09 -24.90
C GLY A 404 36.46 -14.73 -23.74
N LEU A 405 36.86 -15.03 -22.50
CA LEU A 405 36.04 -14.81 -21.30
C LEU A 405 36.47 -13.57 -20.50
N GLY A 406 37.65 -13.02 -20.76
CA GLY A 406 38.21 -11.91 -19.98
C GLY A 406 37.31 -10.67 -19.97
N LEU A 407 36.84 -10.23 -21.15
CA LEU A 407 35.92 -9.09 -21.28
C LEU A 407 34.53 -9.38 -20.68
N THR A 408 34.07 -10.62 -20.83
CA THR A 408 32.80 -11.08 -20.24
C THR A 408 32.87 -11.02 -18.71
N LEU A 409 33.99 -11.45 -18.11
CA LEU A 409 34.23 -11.37 -16.67
C LEU A 409 34.25 -9.91 -16.20
N ALA A 410 35.02 -9.05 -16.86
CA ALA A 410 35.07 -7.63 -16.51
C ALA A 410 33.69 -6.95 -16.61
N ARG A 411 32.91 -7.29 -17.63
CA ARG A 411 31.51 -6.84 -17.78
C ARG A 411 30.64 -7.32 -16.62
N ALA A 412 30.67 -8.62 -16.31
CA ALA A 412 29.88 -9.20 -15.25
C ALA A 412 30.23 -8.60 -13.87
N VAL A 413 31.52 -8.31 -13.63
CA VAL A 413 31.97 -7.60 -12.42
C VAL A 413 31.41 -6.17 -12.39
N ALA A 414 31.43 -5.42 -13.50
CA ALA A 414 30.86 -4.08 -13.55
C ALA A 414 29.34 -4.09 -13.28
N GLU A 415 28.60 -4.99 -13.94
CA GLU A 415 27.15 -5.15 -13.76
C GLU A 415 26.79 -5.57 -12.32
N GLN A 416 27.60 -6.43 -11.68
CA GLN A 416 27.44 -6.82 -10.28
C GLN A 416 27.51 -5.63 -9.30
N HIS A 417 28.16 -4.53 -9.69
CA HIS A 417 28.26 -3.30 -8.92
C HIS A 417 27.28 -2.21 -9.39
N GLY A 418 26.28 -2.56 -10.22
CA GLY A 418 25.32 -1.61 -10.79
C GLY A 418 25.92 -0.71 -11.89
N GLY A 419 27.09 -1.08 -12.39
CA GLY A 419 27.85 -0.37 -13.40
C GLY A 419 27.75 -0.99 -14.79
N ALA A 420 28.68 -0.61 -15.67
CA ALA A 420 28.79 -1.14 -17.02
C ALA A 420 30.24 -1.14 -17.51
N LEU A 421 30.55 -2.05 -18.43
CA LEU A 421 31.78 -2.04 -19.24
C LEU A 421 31.46 -1.49 -20.63
N ARG A 422 32.26 -0.52 -21.10
CA ARG A 422 32.19 0.01 -22.47
C ARG A 422 33.55 -0.12 -23.14
N LEU A 423 33.52 -0.47 -24.43
CA LEU A 423 34.69 -0.53 -25.29
C LEU A 423 34.54 0.56 -26.36
N ALA A 424 35.62 1.30 -26.61
CA ALA A 424 35.67 2.30 -27.67
C ALA A 424 37.08 2.36 -28.25
N ASN A 425 37.19 2.47 -29.58
CA ASN A 425 38.49 2.74 -30.19
C ASN A 425 38.96 4.15 -29.83
N ARG A 426 40.28 4.32 -29.74
CA ARG A 426 40.88 5.64 -29.57
C ARG A 426 40.66 6.51 -30.81
N ARG A 427 40.59 7.83 -30.59
CA ARG A 427 40.27 8.80 -31.66
C ARG A 427 41.36 8.91 -32.73
N ASP A 428 42.59 8.58 -32.39
CA ASP A 428 43.73 8.53 -33.31
C ASP A 428 43.75 7.27 -34.18
N GLY A 429 42.79 6.36 -34.00
CA GLY A 429 42.69 5.11 -34.75
C GLY A 429 43.66 4.02 -34.27
N THR A 430 44.40 4.26 -33.19
CA THR A 430 45.35 3.30 -32.62
C THR A 430 44.96 2.96 -31.19
N GLY A 431 44.52 1.72 -30.98
CA GLY A 431 44.24 1.17 -29.66
C GLY A 431 42.78 1.22 -29.23
N LEU A 432 42.53 0.53 -28.12
CA LEU A 432 41.22 0.40 -27.50
C LEU A 432 41.20 1.07 -26.12
N ILE A 433 40.04 1.60 -25.74
CA ILE A 433 39.74 2.08 -24.40
C ILE A 433 38.65 1.18 -23.82
N ALA A 434 38.98 0.42 -22.78
CA ALA A 434 38.02 -0.27 -21.93
C ALA A 434 37.66 0.60 -20.72
N SER A 435 36.39 0.97 -20.59
CA SER A 435 35.89 1.84 -19.52
C SER A 435 34.92 1.09 -18.61
N VAL A 436 35.30 0.90 -17.34
CA VAL A 436 34.45 0.35 -16.29
C VAL A 436 33.83 1.52 -15.51
N SER A 437 32.52 1.73 -15.65
CA SER A 437 31.78 2.78 -14.94
C SER A 437 31.03 2.20 -13.75
N LEU A 438 31.22 2.76 -12.55
CA LEU A 438 30.55 2.37 -11.31
C LEU A 438 29.77 3.57 -10.73
N PRO A 439 28.53 3.39 -10.25
CA PRO A 439 27.75 4.49 -9.68
C PRO A 439 28.35 5.01 -8.37
N LEU A 440 28.43 6.33 -8.24
CA LEU A 440 28.78 6.99 -7.00
C LEU A 440 27.48 7.18 -6.21
N VAL A 441 27.37 6.46 -5.10
CA VAL A 441 26.20 6.53 -4.20
C VAL A 441 26.20 7.85 -3.44
#